data_AF-A0A8T4IVL1-F1
#
_entry.id   AF-A0A8T4IVL1-F1
#
_cell.length_a   1.000
_cell.length_b   1.000
_cell.length_c   1.000
_cell.angle_alpha   90.00
_cell.angle_beta   90.00
_cell.angle_gamma   90.00
#
_symmetry.space_group_name_H-M   'P 1'
#
loop_
_entity.id
_entity.type
_entity.pdbx_description
1 polymer ?
#
loop_
_entity_poly.entity_id
_entity_poly.type
_entity_poly.pdbx_seq_one_letter_code
_entity_poly.pdbx_strand_id
1 'polypeptide(L)'
;MPYRVPYRVRVPAELRDHVRLHVADIAKEIVTAVRRRIPAYARPLDATYTHALQRGAEQALDGLLARMAATDADTGPVMTTYRRLGHAEADEGRGLESLHAAIRVGTQVVWRRMNAPEIMDPLPREAVAAFGELLFLQLDELSRAATTGYEEVRLRSAGELRRRRAHLVTLLTSSPPVSLRALDARARAAQWRLPQRLAVVVAELDHEPEAGRETETGTGTG
;
A
#
# COMPACT_ATOMS: atom_id res chain seq x y z
N MET A 1 -4.88 -17.99 0.86
CA MET A 1 -4.09 -18.76 -0.13
C MET A 1 -3.55 -17.81 -1.18
N PRO A 2 -2.28 -17.88 -1.58
CA PRO A 2 -1.82 -17.12 -2.73
C PRO A 2 -2.50 -17.71 -3.98
N TYR A 3 -3.18 -16.85 -4.74
CA TYR A 3 -3.76 -17.20 -6.03
C TYR A 3 -2.60 -17.58 -6.98
N ARG A 4 -2.41 -18.88 -7.21
CA ARG A 4 -1.36 -19.39 -8.09
C ARG A 4 -1.91 -19.37 -9.51
N VAL A 5 -1.65 -18.29 -10.24
CA VAL A 5 -2.13 -18.14 -11.62
C VAL A 5 -1.44 -19.19 -12.50
N PRO A 6 -2.18 -19.94 -13.32
CA PRO A 6 -1.65 -21.10 -14.03
C PRO A 6 -1.04 -20.73 -15.38
N TYR A 7 -0.02 -19.86 -15.47
CA TYR A 7 0.65 -19.67 -16.76
C TYR A 7 1.68 -20.79 -16.98
N ARG A 8 1.30 -21.80 -17.76
CA ARG A 8 2.25 -22.68 -18.48
C ARG A 8 2.73 -22.07 -19.80
N VAL A 9 2.15 -20.95 -20.23
CA VAL A 9 2.57 -20.24 -21.45
C VAL A 9 3.49 -19.09 -21.06
N ARG A 10 4.75 -19.19 -21.47
CA ARG A 10 5.76 -18.14 -21.29
C ARG A 10 5.44 -16.99 -22.22
N VAL A 11 5.44 -15.76 -21.71
CA VAL A 11 5.27 -14.57 -22.55
C VAL A 11 6.36 -14.56 -23.64
N PRO A 12 5.99 -14.37 -24.93
CA PRO A 12 6.95 -14.38 -26.03
C PRO A 12 8.09 -13.37 -25.84
N ALA A 13 9.27 -13.70 -26.36
CA ALA A 13 10.46 -12.85 -26.21
C ALA A 13 10.30 -11.52 -26.95
N GLU A 14 9.59 -11.54 -28.07
CA GLU A 14 9.30 -10.40 -28.94
C GLU A 14 8.54 -9.31 -28.17
N LEU A 15 7.55 -9.70 -27.36
CA LEU A 15 6.80 -8.76 -26.54
C LEU A 15 7.67 -8.16 -25.44
N ARG A 16 8.51 -8.99 -24.81
CA ARG A 16 9.45 -8.54 -23.79
C ARG A 16 10.47 -7.56 -24.36
N ASP A 17 11.01 -7.85 -25.54
CA ASP A 17 11.98 -7.02 -26.23
C ASP A 17 11.37 -5.69 -26.67
N HIS A 18 10.13 -5.71 -27.16
CA HIS A 18 9.42 -4.48 -27.48
C HIS A 18 9.22 -3.59 -26.24
N VAL A 19 8.74 -4.15 -25.13
CA VAL A 19 8.61 -3.39 -23.87
C VAL A 19 9.97 -2.85 -23.43
N ARG A 20 11.02 -3.67 -23.50
CA ARG A 20 12.40 -3.31 -23.10
C ARG A 20 12.96 -2.15 -23.91
N LEU A 21 12.73 -2.14 -25.22
CA LEU A 21 13.20 -1.07 -26.11
C LEU A 21 12.43 0.25 -25.91
N HIS A 22 11.19 0.18 -25.42
CA HIS A 22 10.30 1.34 -25.33
C HIS A 22 9.92 1.75 -23.89
N VAL A 23 10.60 1.25 -22.86
CA VAL A 23 10.28 1.55 -21.44
C VAL A 23 10.12 3.05 -21.20
N ALA A 24 11.08 3.86 -21.63
CA ALA A 24 11.06 5.31 -21.39
C ALA A 24 9.86 5.99 -22.07
N ASP A 25 9.51 5.58 -23.29
CA ASP A 25 8.42 6.18 -24.04
C ASP A 25 7.05 5.72 -23.51
N ILE A 26 6.92 4.45 -23.15
CA ILE A 26 5.73 3.92 -22.49
C ILE A 26 5.52 4.63 -21.15
N ALA A 27 6.59 4.82 -20.36
CA ALA A 27 6.51 5.55 -19.10
C ALA A 27 6.04 7.01 -19.30
N LYS A 28 6.57 7.72 -20.31
CA LYS A 28 6.10 9.07 -20.65
C LYS A 28 4.62 9.07 -21.05
N GLU A 29 4.18 8.08 -21.82
CA GLU A 29 2.78 7.94 -22.21
C GLU A 29 1.88 7.70 -20.99
N ILE A 30 2.31 6.84 -20.07
CA ILE A 30 1.63 6.61 -18.78
C ILE A 30 1.49 7.92 -18.01
N VAL A 31 2.59 8.65 -17.80
CA VAL A 31 2.58 9.91 -17.06
C VAL A 31 1.66 10.93 -17.72
N THR A 32 1.71 11.04 -19.05
CA THR A 32 0.83 11.93 -19.81
C THR A 32 -0.64 11.56 -19.62
N ALA A 33 -0.98 10.27 -19.72
CA ALA A 33 -2.34 9.79 -19.55
C ALA A 33 -2.85 9.98 -18.11
N VAL A 34 -2.01 9.72 -17.11
CA VAL A 34 -2.32 9.93 -15.68
C VAL A 34 -2.61 11.39 -15.41
N ARG A 35 -1.73 12.30 -15.83
CA ARG A 35 -1.90 13.75 -15.63
C ARG A 35 -3.14 14.30 -16.33
N ARG A 36 -3.47 13.76 -17.51
CA ARG A 36 -4.68 14.16 -18.25
C ARG A 36 -5.96 13.69 -17.58
N ARG A 37 -5.97 12.48 -17.02
CA ARG A 37 -7.20 11.82 -16.53
C ARG A 37 -7.46 12.03 -15.05
N ILE A 38 -6.44 12.39 -14.28
CA ILE A 38 -6.52 12.43 -12.81
C ILE A 38 -6.09 13.82 -12.31
N PRO A 39 -7.05 14.68 -11.91
CA PRO A 39 -6.75 16.05 -11.47
C PRO A 39 -5.72 16.14 -10.35
N ALA A 40 -5.68 15.16 -9.44
CA ALA A 40 -4.71 15.12 -8.34
C ALA A 40 -3.24 15.13 -8.82
N TYR A 41 -2.97 14.54 -9.99
CA TYR A 41 -1.64 14.47 -10.61
C TYR A 41 -1.38 15.58 -11.64
N ALA A 42 -2.35 16.46 -11.92
CA ALA A 42 -2.23 17.52 -12.92
C ALA A 42 -1.44 18.74 -12.37
N ARG A 43 -0.16 18.53 -12.04
CA ARG A 43 0.74 19.55 -11.46
C ARG A 43 1.88 19.92 -12.44
N PRO A 44 1.61 20.76 -13.45
CA PRO A 44 2.59 21.05 -14.50
C PRO A 44 3.83 21.84 -14.02
N LEU A 45 3.74 22.55 -12.90
CA LEU A 45 4.83 23.39 -12.38
C LEU A 45 5.77 22.64 -11.42
N ASP A 46 5.52 21.36 -11.15
CA ASP A 46 6.33 20.56 -10.22
C ASP A 46 7.17 19.53 -10.99
N ALA A 47 8.39 19.94 -11.34
CA ALA A 47 9.35 19.12 -12.07
C ALA A 47 9.79 17.90 -11.24
N THR A 48 10.00 18.06 -9.94
CA THR A 48 10.39 16.98 -9.02
C THR A 48 9.31 15.91 -8.96
N TYR A 49 8.04 16.33 -8.84
CA TYR A 49 6.90 15.42 -8.87
C TYR A 49 6.75 14.69 -10.20
N THR A 50 6.92 15.41 -11.30
CA THR A 50 6.87 14.80 -12.64
C THR A 50 7.96 13.74 -12.81
N HIS A 51 9.17 14.00 -12.33
CA HIS A 51 10.26 13.01 -12.30
C HIS A 51 9.93 11.81 -11.40
N ALA A 52 9.32 12.03 -10.23
CA ALA A 52 8.91 10.94 -9.35
C ALA A 52 7.85 10.03 -9.98
N LEU A 53 6.86 10.63 -10.68
CA LEU A 53 5.84 9.90 -11.44
C LEU A 53 6.47 9.07 -12.57
N GLN A 54 7.36 9.67 -13.34
CA GLN A 54 8.08 9.00 -14.42
C GLN A 54 8.88 7.80 -13.90
N ARG A 55 9.63 8.01 -12.80
CA ARG A 55 10.40 6.93 -12.15
C ARG A 55 9.50 5.82 -11.62
N GLY A 56 8.34 6.15 -11.05
CA GLY A 56 7.36 5.15 -10.62
C GLY A 56 6.84 4.29 -11.77
N ALA A 57 6.54 4.92 -12.91
CA ALA A 57 6.11 4.21 -14.12
C ALA A 57 7.23 3.32 -14.71
N GLU A 58 8.47 3.81 -14.77
CA GLU A 58 9.63 3.02 -15.20
C GLU A 58 9.84 1.79 -14.31
N GLN A 59 9.79 1.95 -12.99
CA GLN A 59 9.93 0.82 -12.06
C GLN A 59 8.80 -0.21 -12.21
N ALA A 60 7.58 0.20 -12.53
CA ALA A 60 6.49 -0.73 -12.82
C ALA A 60 6.74 -1.54 -14.09
N LEU A 61 7.28 -0.90 -15.14
CA LEU A 61 7.65 -1.56 -16.40
C LEU A 61 8.84 -2.50 -16.23
N ASP A 62 9.84 -2.13 -15.43
CA ASP A 62 10.96 -3.00 -15.07
C ASP A 62 10.46 -4.27 -14.35
N GLY A 63 9.52 -4.12 -13.41
CA GLY A 63 8.87 -5.25 -12.74
C GLY A 63 8.10 -6.17 -13.69
N LEU A 64 7.38 -5.57 -14.65
CA LEU A 64 6.67 -6.33 -15.68
C LEU A 64 7.66 -7.12 -16.55
N LEU A 65 8.75 -6.50 -16.99
CA LEU A 65 9.82 -7.14 -17.78
C LEU A 65 10.45 -8.32 -17.02
N ALA A 66 10.71 -8.15 -15.73
CA ALA A 66 11.25 -9.21 -14.88
C ALA A 66 10.30 -10.43 -14.86
N ARG A 67 9.00 -10.21 -14.71
CA ARG A 67 7.99 -11.29 -14.74
C ARG A 67 7.82 -11.94 -16.09
N MET A 68 7.95 -11.17 -17.17
CA MET A 68 7.95 -11.72 -18.53
C MET A 68 9.17 -12.62 -18.76
N ALA A 69 10.29 -12.41 -18.05
CA ALA A 69 11.49 -13.23 -18.16
C ALA A 69 11.41 -14.52 -17.32
N ALA A 70 10.91 -14.41 -16.09
CA ALA A 70 10.81 -15.52 -15.13
C ALA A 70 9.54 -15.40 -14.25
N THR A 71 8.85 -16.52 -14.05
CA THR A 71 7.61 -16.58 -13.26
C THR A 71 7.83 -16.29 -11.78
N ASP A 72 9.03 -16.54 -11.26
CA ASP A 72 9.49 -16.33 -9.88
C ASP A 72 10.35 -15.09 -9.70
N ALA A 73 10.30 -14.15 -10.66
CA ALA A 73 11.07 -12.92 -10.60
C ALA A 73 10.83 -12.14 -9.29
N ASP A 74 11.93 -11.67 -8.68
CA ASP A 74 11.85 -10.82 -7.50
C ASP A 74 11.17 -9.49 -7.87
N THR A 75 10.02 -9.24 -7.23
CA THR A 75 9.24 -8.02 -7.39
C THR A 75 9.29 -7.12 -6.17
N GLY A 76 10.08 -7.49 -5.15
CA GLY A 76 10.30 -6.72 -3.93
C GLY A 76 10.66 -5.25 -4.15
N PRO A 77 11.57 -4.91 -5.09
CA PRO A 77 11.92 -3.51 -5.37
C PRO A 77 10.73 -2.67 -5.85
N VAL A 78 9.90 -3.24 -6.73
CA VAL A 78 8.71 -2.57 -7.27
C VAL A 78 7.64 -2.43 -6.19
N MET A 79 7.40 -3.49 -5.40
CA MET A 79 6.47 -3.42 -4.28
C MET A 79 6.90 -2.39 -3.22
N THR A 80 8.20 -2.27 -2.96
CA THR A 80 8.75 -1.26 -2.06
C THR A 80 8.50 0.15 -2.58
N THR A 81 8.67 0.37 -3.89
CA THR A 81 8.37 1.66 -4.53
C THR A 81 6.90 2.03 -4.38
N TYR A 82 5.98 1.11 -4.68
CA TYR A 82 4.54 1.39 -4.58
C TYR A 82 4.06 1.53 -3.13
N ARG A 83 4.67 0.82 -2.17
CA ARG A 83 4.46 1.07 -0.74
C ARG A 83 4.87 2.50 -0.35
N ARG A 84 6.02 2.97 -0.83
CA ARG A 84 6.46 4.37 -0.61
C ARG A 84 5.53 5.40 -1.26
N LEU A 85 4.95 5.10 -2.42
CA LEU A 85 3.93 5.97 -3.02
C LEU A 85 2.67 6.03 -2.15
N GLY A 86 2.22 4.89 -1.60
CA GLY A 86 1.12 4.84 -0.63
C GLY A 86 1.39 5.68 0.62
N HIS A 87 2.61 5.62 1.16
CA HIS A 87 3.05 6.50 2.25
C HIS A 87 2.94 7.98 1.87
N ALA A 88 3.44 8.37 0.70
CA ALA A 88 3.41 9.76 0.25
C ALA A 88 1.98 10.31 0.10
N GLU A 89 1.04 9.50 -0.42
CA GLU A 89 -0.37 9.90 -0.50
C GLU A 89 -0.97 10.17 0.89
N ALA A 90 -0.66 9.32 1.88
CA ALA A 90 -1.12 9.49 3.26
C ALA A 90 -0.50 10.73 3.93
N ASP A 91 0.81 10.95 3.75
CA ASP A 91 1.53 12.10 4.30
C ASP A 91 1.03 13.43 3.70
N GLU A 92 0.66 13.43 2.42
CA GLU A 92 0.06 14.58 1.75
C GLU A 92 -1.45 14.74 2.04
N GLY A 93 -2.04 13.90 2.90
CA GLY A 93 -3.45 13.95 3.30
C GLY A 93 -4.44 13.63 2.16
N ARG A 94 -3.96 13.00 1.09
CA ARG A 94 -4.79 12.62 -0.06
C ARG A 94 -5.39 11.24 0.12
N GLY A 95 -6.49 10.99 -0.58
CA GLY A 95 -7.08 9.66 -0.68
C GLY A 95 -6.26 8.76 -1.61
N LEU A 96 -6.17 7.48 -1.24
CA LEU A 96 -5.49 6.43 -2.00
C LEU A 96 -6.13 6.15 -3.37
N GLU A 97 -7.37 6.57 -3.56
CA GLU A 97 -8.18 6.41 -4.76
C GLU A 97 -7.51 7.01 -6.00
N SER A 98 -6.81 8.14 -5.83
CA SER A 98 -6.06 8.77 -6.93
C SER A 98 -4.93 7.87 -7.39
N LEU A 99 -4.17 7.29 -6.46
CA LEU A 99 -3.05 6.40 -6.79
C LEU A 99 -3.56 5.10 -7.44
N HIS A 100 -4.62 4.47 -6.91
CA HIS A 100 -5.22 3.31 -7.56
C HIS A 100 -5.76 3.62 -8.95
N ALA A 101 -6.36 4.80 -9.16
CA ALA A 101 -6.76 5.25 -10.48
C ALA A 101 -5.55 5.42 -11.40
N ALA A 102 -4.43 5.96 -10.92
CA ALA A 102 -3.20 6.12 -11.71
C ALA A 102 -2.61 4.76 -12.13
N ILE A 103 -2.60 3.76 -11.23
CA ILE A 103 -2.15 2.41 -11.56
C ILE A 103 -3.04 1.81 -12.67
N ARG A 104 -4.37 1.89 -12.53
CA ARG A 104 -5.32 1.42 -13.55
C ARG A 104 -5.09 2.12 -14.91
N VAL A 105 -4.88 3.43 -14.91
CA VAL A 105 -4.57 4.19 -16.13
C VAL A 105 -3.27 3.72 -16.76
N GLY A 106 -2.22 3.51 -15.97
CA GLY A 106 -0.94 3.00 -16.43
C GLY A 106 -1.07 1.61 -17.07
N THR A 107 -1.75 0.69 -16.39
CA THR A 107 -2.03 -0.66 -16.93
C THR A 107 -2.80 -0.60 -18.25
N GLN A 108 -3.80 0.28 -18.37
CA GLN A 108 -4.55 0.48 -19.63
C GLN A 108 -3.69 1.01 -20.77
N VAL A 109 -2.74 1.90 -20.48
CA VAL A 109 -1.79 2.41 -21.47
C VAL A 109 -0.89 1.28 -21.96
N VAL A 110 -0.30 0.51 -21.05
CA VAL A 110 0.54 -0.65 -21.40
C VAL A 110 -0.26 -1.65 -22.23
N TRP A 111 -1.48 -2.00 -21.81
CA TRP A 111 -2.35 -2.90 -22.57
C TRP A 111 -2.59 -2.41 -24.00
N ARG A 112 -3.03 -1.16 -24.18
CA ARG A 112 -3.31 -0.60 -25.51
C ARG A 112 -2.06 -0.52 -26.37
N ARG A 113 -0.93 -0.09 -25.80
CA ARG A 113 0.34 0.01 -26.52
C ARG A 113 0.78 -1.35 -27.02
N MET A 114 0.68 -2.37 -26.17
CA MET A 114 1.04 -3.73 -26.57
C MET A 114 0.04 -4.33 -27.55
N ASN A 115 -1.25 -3.99 -27.45
CA ASN A 115 -2.31 -4.47 -28.37
C ASN A 115 -2.37 -3.72 -29.72
N ALA A 116 -1.36 -2.92 -30.05
CA ALA A 116 -1.29 -2.34 -31.37
C ALA A 116 -1.08 -3.45 -32.42
N PRO A 117 -1.75 -3.39 -33.59
CA PRO A 117 -1.70 -4.46 -34.60
C PRO A 117 -0.27 -4.85 -34.99
N GLU A 118 0.62 -3.87 -35.06
CA GLU A 118 2.04 -4.07 -35.38
C GLU A 118 2.82 -4.91 -34.36
N ILE A 119 2.25 -5.17 -33.17
CA ILE A 119 2.87 -5.96 -32.09
C ILE A 119 2.11 -7.28 -31.84
N MET A 120 0.77 -7.28 -31.80
CA MET A 120 -0.02 -8.49 -31.43
C MET A 120 -0.46 -9.37 -32.59
N ASP A 121 -0.65 -8.86 -33.81
CA ASP A 121 -1.07 -9.70 -34.95
C ASP A 121 -0.12 -10.91 -35.19
N PRO A 122 1.19 -10.81 -34.93
CA PRO A 122 2.09 -11.96 -35.01
C PRO A 122 1.96 -12.99 -33.87
N LEU A 123 1.22 -12.69 -32.79
CA LEU A 123 1.22 -13.51 -31.58
C LEU A 123 0.01 -14.46 -31.48
N PRO A 124 0.20 -15.67 -30.92
CA PRO A 124 -0.91 -16.58 -30.66
C PRO A 124 -1.83 -16.01 -29.57
N ARG A 125 -3.13 -16.34 -29.63
CA ARG A 125 -4.15 -15.88 -28.68
C ARG A 125 -3.78 -16.17 -27.22
N GLU A 126 -3.16 -17.31 -26.99
CA GLU A 126 -2.72 -17.76 -25.66
C GLU A 126 -1.64 -16.84 -25.08
N ALA A 127 -0.76 -16.28 -25.93
CA ALA A 127 0.24 -15.32 -25.50
C ALA A 127 -0.38 -13.97 -25.10
N VAL A 128 -1.40 -13.53 -25.86
CA VAL A 128 -2.17 -12.32 -25.54
C VAL A 128 -2.91 -12.49 -24.19
N ALA A 129 -3.53 -13.64 -23.99
CA ALA A 129 -4.19 -13.97 -22.72
C ALA A 129 -3.20 -14.00 -21.55
N ALA A 130 -2.06 -14.68 -21.70
CA ALA A 130 -1.01 -14.74 -20.68
C ALA A 130 -0.47 -13.34 -20.32
N PHE A 131 -0.30 -12.46 -21.31
CA PHE A 131 0.11 -11.08 -21.07
C PHE A 131 -0.95 -10.28 -20.29
N GLY A 132 -2.24 -10.45 -20.65
CA GLY A 132 -3.34 -9.82 -19.92
C GLY A 132 -3.40 -10.26 -18.46
N GLU A 133 -3.29 -11.56 -18.19
CA GLU A 133 -3.26 -12.08 -16.82
C GLU A 133 -2.07 -11.54 -16.03
N LEU A 134 -0.89 -11.43 -16.66
CA LEU A 134 0.29 -10.84 -16.04
C LEU A 134 0.08 -9.36 -15.67
N LEU A 135 -0.57 -8.58 -16.52
CA LEU A 135 -0.92 -7.18 -16.23
C LEU A 135 -1.91 -7.07 -15.06
N PHE A 136 -2.90 -7.96 -14.97
CA PHE A 136 -3.85 -7.97 -13.85
C PHE A 136 -3.15 -8.34 -12.54
N LEU A 137 -2.30 -9.36 -12.56
CA LEU A 137 -1.52 -9.73 -11.38
C LEU A 137 -0.64 -8.56 -10.91
N GLN A 138 0.06 -7.88 -11.82
CA GLN A 138 0.87 -6.72 -11.47
C GLN A 138 0.01 -5.58 -10.91
N LEU A 139 -1.11 -5.24 -11.56
CA LEU A 139 -2.05 -4.21 -11.10
C LEU A 139 -2.50 -4.45 -9.65
N ASP A 140 -2.91 -5.68 -9.33
CA ASP A 140 -3.42 -6.06 -8.01
C ASP A 140 -2.33 -5.95 -6.94
N GLU A 141 -1.12 -6.39 -7.25
CA GLU A 141 -0.01 -6.33 -6.33
C GLU A 141 0.49 -4.91 -6.08
N LEU A 142 0.62 -4.09 -7.13
CA LEU A 142 0.96 -2.68 -6.98
C LEU A 142 -0.08 -1.95 -6.14
N SER A 143 -1.37 -2.24 -6.37
CA SER A 143 -2.48 -1.66 -5.61
C SER A 143 -2.44 -2.08 -4.14
N ARG A 144 -2.17 -3.36 -3.86
CA ARG A 144 -2.00 -3.87 -2.49
C ARG A 144 -0.79 -3.22 -1.79
N ALA A 145 0.35 -3.14 -2.45
CA ALA A 145 1.55 -2.52 -1.88
C ALA A 145 1.30 -1.05 -1.51
N ALA A 146 0.63 -0.31 -2.40
CA ALA A 146 0.20 1.06 -2.13
C ALA A 146 -0.76 1.15 -0.93
N THR A 147 -1.76 0.26 -0.85
CA THR A 147 -2.67 0.19 0.31
C THR A 147 -1.92 -0.07 1.61
N THR A 148 -0.98 -1.04 1.62
CA THR A 148 -0.16 -1.33 2.80
C THR A 148 0.59 -0.10 3.29
N GLY A 149 1.28 0.62 2.39
CA GLY A 149 1.99 1.84 2.78
C GLY A 149 1.05 2.94 3.30
N TYR A 150 -0.08 3.15 2.64
CA TYR A 150 -1.06 4.13 3.09
C TYR A 150 -1.60 3.82 4.49
N GLU A 151 -1.93 2.55 4.75
CA GLU A 151 -2.41 2.09 6.05
C GLU A 151 -1.34 2.16 7.15
N GLU A 152 -0.07 1.90 6.83
CA GLU A 152 1.05 2.02 7.78
C GLU A 152 1.15 3.44 8.37
N VAL A 153 1.03 4.49 7.54
CA VAL A 153 1.02 5.89 8.02
C VAL A 153 -0.25 6.22 8.80
N ARG A 154 -1.42 5.76 8.33
CA ARG A 154 -2.69 5.99 9.04
C ARG A 154 -2.71 5.34 10.41
N LEU A 155 -2.25 4.09 10.52
CA LEU A 155 -2.15 3.35 11.78
C LEU A 155 -1.13 3.97 12.71
N ARG A 156 0.02 4.42 12.21
CA ARG A 156 1.02 5.14 13.01
C ARG A 156 0.41 6.41 13.62
N SER A 157 -0.27 7.21 12.80
CA SER A 157 -0.93 8.45 13.22
C SER A 157 -2.04 8.20 14.25
N ALA A 158 -2.89 7.19 14.01
CA ALA A 158 -3.93 6.78 14.95
C ALA A 158 -3.34 6.25 16.28
N GLY A 159 -2.27 5.46 16.21
CA GLY A 159 -1.56 4.92 17.37
C GLY A 159 -0.90 6.02 18.21
N GLU A 160 -0.28 7.01 17.57
CA GLU A 160 0.26 8.19 18.26
C GLU A 160 -0.84 8.98 18.97
N LEU A 161 -1.96 9.23 18.31
CA LEU A 161 -3.08 9.93 18.93
C LEU A 161 -3.63 9.14 20.14
N ARG A 162 -3.78 7.82 20.00
CA ARG A 162 -4.19 6.93 21.09
C ARG A 162 -3.21 6.98 22.27
N ARG A 163 -1.89 6.94 22.02
CA ARG A 163 -0.87 7.07 23.07
C ARG A 163 -0.92 8.43 23.77
N ARG A 164 -1.08 9.53 23.02
CA ARG A 164 -1.23 10.88 23.59
C ARG A 164 -2.47 10.98 24.48
N ARG A 165 -3.60 10.38 24.06
CA ARG A 165 -4.83 10.32 24.85
C ARG A 165 -4.69 9.46 26.11
N ALA A 166 -4.09 8.28 26.01
CA ALA A 166 -3.83 7.43 27.18
C ALA A 166 -2.93 8.13 28.21
N HIS A 167 -1.86 8.78 27.74
CA HIS A 167 -0.99 9.56 28.62
C HIS A 167 -1.71 10.75 29.26
N LEU A 168 -2.60 11.42 28.54
CA LEU A 168 -3.44 12.47 29.13
C LEU A 168 -4.34 11.92 30.25
N VAL A 169 -4.95 10.75 30.07
CA VAL A 169 -5.75 10.09 31.12
C VAL A 169 -4.89 9.83 32.35
N THR A 170 -3.68 9.30 32.18
CA THR A 170 -2.74 9.09 33.30
C THR A 170 -2.43 10.39 34.06
N LEU A 171 -2.23 11.51 33.35
CA LEU A 171 -1.97 12.81 33.97
C LEU A 171 -3.22 13.40 34.66
N LEU A 172 -4.42 13.11 34.15
CA LEU A 172 -5.67 13.56 34.77
C LEU A 172 -6.00 12.79 36.06
N THR A 173 -5.51 11.56 36.19
CA THR A 173 -5.70 10.71 37.37
C THR A 173 -4.47 10.66 38.29
N SER A 174 -3.42 11.43 38.01
CA SER A 174 -2.18 11.37 38.80
C SER A 174 -2.31 12.07 40.15
N SER A 175 -1.66 11.52 41.16
CA SER A 175 -1.47 12.15 42.47
C SER A 175 0.03 12.32 42.74
N PRO A 176 0.53 13.54 43.05
CA PRO A 176 -0.21 14.80 43.18
C PRO A 176 -0.73 15.35 41.83
N PRO A 177 -1.70 16.28 41.85
CA PRO A 177 -2.31 16.82 40.63
C PRO A 177 -1.31 17.58 39.75
N VAL A 178 -1.39 17.37 38.44
CA VAL A 178 -0.61 18.13 37.44
C VAL A 178 -1.24 19.50 37.21
N SER A 179 -0.41 20.53 36.99
CA SER A 179 -0.90 21.88 36.71
C SER A 179 -1.80 21.95 35.46
N LEU A 180 -2.85 22.77 35.51
CA LEU A 180 -3.79 22.96 34.39
C LEU A 180 -3.07 23.41 33.10
N ARG A 181 -2.04 24.26 33.21
CA ARG A 181 -1.25 24.71 32.05
C ARG A 181 -0.54 23.56 31.34
N ALA A 182 -0.01 22.60 32.10
CA ALA A 182 0.64 21.41 31.54
C ALA A 182 -0.39 20.45 30.93
N LEU A 183 -1.56 20.29 31.56
CA LEU A 183 -2.67 19.49 31.02
C LEU A 183 -3.21 20.07 29.71
N ASP A 184 -3.38 21.38 29.61
CA ASP A 184 -3.86 22.06 28.40
C ASP A 184 -2.99 21.78 27.17
N ALA A 185 -1.66 21.84 27.34
CA ALA A 185 -0.73 21.54 26.26
C ALA A 185 -0.86 20.07 25.79
N ARG A 186 -1.02 19.14 26.72
CA ARG A 186 -1.19 17.70 26.42
C ARG A 186 -2.56 17.39 25.83
N ALA A 187 -3.61 18.06 26.30
CA ALA A 187 -4.96 17.98 25.78
C ALA A 187 -5.05 18.43 24.32
N ARG A 188 -4.43 19.57 23.98
CA ARG A 188 -4.29 20.02 22.58
C ARG A 188 -3.54 19.01 21.72
N ALA A 189 -2.41 18.50 22.19
CA ALA A 189 -1.62 17.50 21.46
C ALA A 189 -2.35 16.16 21.26
N ALA A 190 -3.26 15.80 22.17
CA ALA A 190 -4.11 14.61 22.13
C ALA A 190 -5.45 14.85 21.39
N GLN A 191 -5.68 16.05 20.85
CA GLN A 191 -6.94 16.48 20.26
C GLN A 191 -8.14 16.13 21.17
N TRP A 192 -8.00 16.44 22.46
CA TRP A 192 -8.98 16.17 23.49
C TRP A 192 -9.34 17.50 24.18
N ARG A 193 -10.61 17.90 24.12
CA ARG A 193 -11.12 19.02 24.91
C ARG A 193 -11.27 18.60 26.39
N LEU A 194 -10.54 19.23 27.30
CA LEU A 194 -10.62 18.88 28.73
C LEU A 194 -12.05 19.09 29.27
N PRO A 195 -12.65 18.08 29.93
CA PRO A 195 -13.94 18.24 30.59
C PRO A 195 -13.80 18.98 31.92
N GLN A 196 -14.85 19.70 32.35
CA GLN A 196 -14.87 20.38 33.64
C GLN A 196 -14.97 19.43 34.84
N ARG A 197 -15.44 18.20 34.61
CA ARG A 197 -15.63 17.17 35.62
C ARG A 197 -15.17 15.83 35.05
N LEU A 198 -14.57 15.00 35.90
CA LEU A 198 -14.16 13.63 35.58
C LEU A 198 -14.85 12.68 36.56
N ALA A 199 -15.34 11.57 36.03
CA ALA A 199 -15.80 10.44 36.84
C ALA A 199 -14.89 9.25 36.49
N VAL A 200 -14.39 8.56 37.51
CA VAL A 200 -13.57 7.35 37.36
C VAL A 200 -14.44 6.17 37.75
N VAL A 201 -14.59 5.22 36.82
CA VAL A 201 -15.26 3.95 37.07
C VAL A 201 -14.19 2.87 37.07
N VAL A 202 -14.10 2.13 38.18
CA VAL A 202 -13.24 0.96 38.30
C VAL A 202 -14.13 -0.27 38.18
N ALA A 203 -13.79 -1.17 37.25
CA ALA A 203 -14.47 -2.43 37.06
C ALA A 203 -13.44 -3.55 37.05
N GLU A 204 -13.82 -4.71 37.59
CA GLU A 204 -13.04 -5.94 37.48
C GLU A 204 -13.10 -6.42 36.03
N LEU A 205 -11.94 -6.67 35.42
CA LEU A 205 -11.88 -7.27 34.09
C LEU A 205 -11.84 -8.78 34.32
N ASP A 206 -12.88 -9.50 33.90
CA ASP A 206 -12.91 -10.95 33.94
C ASP A 206 -11.64 -11.49 33.25
N HIS A 207 -10.80 -12.19 34.01
CA HIS A 207 -9.69 -12.93 33.45
C HIS A 207 -10.27 -14.14 32.70
N GLU A 208 -10.08 -14.19 31.37
CA GLU A 208 -10.24 -15.44 30.61
C GLU A 208 -9.43 -16.54 31.32
N PRO A 209 -10.05 -17.65 31.75
CA PRO A 209 -9.34 -18.71 32.46
C PRO A 209 -8.30 -19.32 31.52
N GLU A 210 -7.03 -19.34 31.95
CA GLU A 210 -5.99 -20.13 31.29
C GLU A 210 -6.45 -21.58 31.20
N ALA A 211 -6.77 -22.02 29.99
CA ALA A 211 -7.12 -23.40 29.72
C ALA A 211 -5.91 -24.32 30.03
N GLY A 212 -6.10 -25.18 31.03
CA GLY A 212 -5.51 -26.51 31.10
C GLY A 212 -4.00 -26.61 31.27
N ARG A 213 -3.54 -26.57 32.53
CA ARG A 213 -2.48 -27.50 32.95
C ARG A 213 -3.14 -28.60 33.77
N GLU A 214 -3.48 -29.69 33.09
CA GLU A 214 -3.66 -31.00 33.72
C GLU A 214 -2.36 -31.32 34.48
N THR A 215 -2.40 -31.22 35.81
CA THR A 215 -1.52 -32.05 36.65
C THR A 215 -2.30 -33.31 36.96
N GLU A 216 -1.96 -34.38 36.25
CA GLU A 216 -2.30 -35.75 36.61
C GLU A 216 -2.06 -36.00 38.09
N THR A 217 -3.14 -36.19 38.85
CA THR A 217 -3.09 -36.86 40.14
C THR A 217 -2.99 -38.37 39.89
N GLY A 218 -1.76 -38.87 39.81
CA GLY A 218 -1.45 -40.29 39.91
C GLY A 218 -1.53 -40.76 41.36
N THR A 219 -2.66 -41.40 41.67
CA THR A 219 -2.91 -42.50 42.63
C THR A 219 -1.76 -43.03 43.48
N GLY A 220 -2.02 -43.14 44.79
CA GLY A 220 -1.28 -44.01 45.71
C GLY A 220 -2.05 -44.26 47.02
N THR A 221 -2.98 -45.21 47.00
CA THR A 221 -3.58 -45.81 48.20
C THR A 221 -3.36 -47.32 48.11
N GLY A 222 -2.74 -47.92 49.13
CA GLY A 222 -2.57 -49.37 49.27
C GLY A 222 -1.17 -49.76 49.71
#